data_AF-A0A1D6QP54-F1
#
_entry.id   AF-A0A1D6QP54-F1
#
_cell.length_a   1.000
_cell.length_b   1.000
_cell.length_c   1.000
_cell.angle_alpha   90.00
_cell.angle_beta   90.00
_cell.angle_gamma   90.00
#
_symmetry.space_group_name_H-M   'P 1'
#
loop_
_entity.id
_entity.type
_entity.pdbx_description
1 polymer ?
#
loop_
_entity_poly.entity_id
_entity_poly.type
_entity_poly.pdbx_seq_one_letter_code
_entity_poly.pdbx_strand_id
1 'polypeptide(L)'
;MLKNPDILLLDEATSALDSESEKLEQEALDRFMIRRTTLAIAHMLSNIREADVVAVLQGDAVSKMGAHNELMAKGENDTYDKLIHMQEQAQEAALVNAHRRSARPSSTRNSVARPS
;
A
#
# COMPACT_ATOMS: atom_id res chain seq x y z
N MET A 1 -4.55 22.54 18.64
CA MET A 1 -4.45 23.25 17.35
C MET A 1 -3.50 22.45 16.47
N LEU A 2 -3.99 21.90 15.36
CA LEU A 2 -3.13 21.20 14.41
C LEU A 2 -2.34 22.28 13.67
N LYS A 3 -1.01 22.30 13.82
CA LYS A 3 -0.17 23.14 12.96
C LYS A 3 -0.45 22.76 11.51
N ASN A 4 -0.39 23.72 10.59
CA ASN A 4 -0.45 23.47 9.15
C ASN A 4 1.00 23.48 8.64
N PRO A 5 1.80 22.42 8.87
CA PRO A 5 3.19 22.40 8.44
C PRO A 5 3.26 22.36 6.92
N ASP A 6 4.27 23.03 6.37
CA ASP A 6 4.53 22.99 4.92
C ASP A 6 5.17 21.66 4.48
N ILE A 7 5.74 20.90 5.44
CA ILE A 7 6.39 19.61 5.19
C ILE A 7 5.72 18.52 6.02
N LEU A 8 5.40 17.40 5.37
CA LEU A 8 4.86 16.19 5.97
C LEU A 8 5.84 15.03 5.82
N LEU A 9 6.09 14.34 6.93
CA LEU A 9 6.79 13.06 6.94
C LEU A 9 5.78 12.00 7.34
N LEU A 10 5.56 11.03 6.46
CA LEU A 10 4.59 9.97 6.66
C LEU A 10 5.31 8.63 6.68
N ASP A 11 5.05 7.85 7.72
CA ASP A 11 5.31 6.42 7.70
C ASP A 11 3.96 5.78 7.40
N GLU A 12 3.81 5.21 6.21
CA GLU A 12 2.54 4.62 5.79
C GLU A 12 2.14 3.55 6.81
N ALA A 13 0.92 3.63 7.34
CA ALA A 13 0.42 2.62 8.25
C ALA A 13 0.41 1.30 7.47
N THR A 14 1.06 0.27 7.99
CA THR A 14 0.98 -1.08 7.44
C THR A 14 -0.47 -1.57 7.59
N SER A 15 -1.35 -1.15 6.69
CA SER A 15 -2.78 -1.22 6.89
C SER A 15 -3.29 -2.59 6.39
N ALA A 16 -3.94 -3.33 7.28
CA ALA A 16 -4.66 -4.56 6.96
C ALA A 16 -6.12 -4.24 6.60
N LEU A 17 -6.35 -3.07 6.02
CA LEU A 17 -7.67 -2.58 5.67
C LEU A 17 -8.22 -3.30 4.45
N ASP A 18 -9.54 -3.34 4.35
CA ASP A 18 -10.20 -3.69 3.09
C ASP A 18 -10.03 -2.56 2.05
N SER A 19 -10.30 -2.88 0.79
CA SER A 19 -10.11 -1.94 -0.32
C SER A 19 -10.99 -0.69 -0.24
N GLU A 20 -12.17 -0.74 0.40
CA GLU A 20 -13.01 0.45 0.57
C GLU A 20 -12.40 1.40 1.61
N SER A 21 -11.92 0.83 2.72
CA SER A 21 -11.26 1.55 3.79
C SER A 21 -9.93 2.16 3.33
N GLU A 22 -9.14 1.42 2.54
CA GLU A 22 -7.92 1.92 1.89
C GLU A 22 -8.20 3.15 1.02
N LYS A 23 -9.25 3.10 0.19
CA LYS A 23 -9.60 4.23 -0.67
C LYS A 23 -9.95 5.48 0.13
N LEU A 24 -10.70 5.35 1.22
CA LEU A 24 -11.05 6.48 2.09
C LEU A 24 -9.81 7.06 2.79
N GLU A 25 -8.89 6.20 3.23
CA GLU A 25 -7.60 6.62 3.79
C GLU A 25 -6.77 7.36 2.75
N GLN A 26 -6.66 6.83 1.53
CA GLN A 26 -5.95 7.46 0.43
C GLN A 26 -6.53 8.84 0.10
N GLU A 27 -7.85 8.95 -0.07
CA GLU A 27 -8.49 10.23 -0.34
C GLU A 27 -8.27 11.24 0.80
N ALA A 28 -8.23 10.79 2.05
CA ALA A 28 -7.93 11.64 3.19
C ALA A 28 -6.46 12.08 3.20
N LEU A 29 -5.55 11.17 2.86
CA LEU A 29 -4.13 11.44 2.75
C LEU A 29 -3.85 12.44 1.63
N ASP A 30 -4.41 12.22 0.45
CA ASP A 30 -4.28 13.09 -0.71
C ASP A 30 -4.71 14.52 -0.37
N ARG A 31 -5.88 14.67 0.26
CA ARG A 31 -6.35 15.99 0.74
C ARG A 31 -5.41 16.62 1.76
N PHE A 32 -4.78 15.81 2.61
CA PHE A 32 -3.84 16.30 3.62
C PHE A 32 -2.49 16.72 3.02
N MET A 33 -2.11 16.13 1.88
CA MET A 33 -0.88 16.44 1.14
C MET A 33 -1.01 17.68 0.26
N ILE A 34 -2.23 18.13 -0.09
CA ILE A 34 -2.46 19.31 -0.93
C ILE A 34 -1.68 20.52 -0.41
N ARG A 35 -0.86 21.12 -1.27
CA ARG A 35 -0.01 22.29 -1.01
C ARG A 35 1.04 22.08 0.09
N ARG A 36 1.44 20.83 0.33
CA ARG A 36 2.52 20.49 1.26
C ARG A 36 3.55 19.64 0.55
N THR A 37 4.81 19.78 0.95
CA THR A 37 5.86 18.86 0.56
C THR A 37 5.71 17.61 1.40
N THR A 38 5.46 16.45 0.77
CA THR A 38 5.27 15.20 1.50
C THR A 38 6.36 14.21 1.16
N LEU A 39 7.02 13.67 2.18
CA LEU A 39 7.91 12.53 2.08
C LEU A 39 7.26 11.36 2.80
N ALA A 40 6.95 10.30 2.05
CA ALA A 40 6.35 9.10 2.59
C ALA A 40 7.26 7.88 2.36
N ILE A 41 7.32 7.00 3.35
CA ILE A 41 7.84 5.64 3.17
C ILE A 41 6.67 4.81 2.66
N ALA A 42 6.68 4.50 1.36
CA ALA A 42 5.60 3.77 0.73
C ALA A 42 5.88 2.26 0.71
N HIS A 43 4.91 1.48 1.17
CA HIS A 43 4.84 0.04 1.07
C HIS A 43 3.72 -0.43 0.13
N MET A 44 2.90 0.49 -0.39
CA MET A 44 1.79 0.22 -1.31
C MET A 44 2.01 0.81 -2.70
N LEU A 45 1.60 0.07 -3.72
CA LEU A 45 1.87 0.42 -5.12
C LEU A 45 1.10 1.67 -5.54
N SER A 46 -0.13 1.84 -5.05
CA SER A 46 -0.98 3.00 -5.29
C SER A 46 -0.25 4.30 -4.94
N ASN A 47 0.34 4.36 -3.74
CA ASN A 47 1.10 5.53 -3.26
C ASN A 47 2.36 5.78 -4.08
N ILE A 48 3.06 4.73 -4.49
CA ILE A 48 4.26 4.85 -5.33
C ILE A 48 3.91 5.42 -6.71
N ARG A 49 2.77 5.05 -7.29
CA ARG A 49 2.34 5.46 -8.65
C ARG A 49 1.95 6.94 -8.72
N GLU A 50 1.29 7.45 -7.68
CA GLU A 50 0.85 8.85 -7.60
C GLU A 50 1.94 9.83 -7.13
N ALA A 51 3.09 9.32 -6.68
CA ALA A 51 4.18 10.17 -6.21
C ALA A 51 4.82 10.97 -7.35
N ASP A 52 5.06 12.26 -7.11
CA ASP A 52 5.82 13.13 -8.04
C ASP A 52 7.22 12.57 -8.31
N VAL A 53 7.87 12.08 -7.26
CA VAL A 53 9.22 11.51 -7.30
C VAL A 53 9.29 10.30 -6.36
N VAL A 54 9.79 9.19 -6.88
CA VAL A 54 10.05 7.96 -6.13
C VAL A 54 11.55 7.81 -5.93
N ALA A 55 11.98 7.64 -4.68
CA ALA A 55 13.35 7.32 -4.31
C ALA A 55 13.46 5.84 -3.93
N VAL A 56 14.26 5.07 -4.66
CA VAL A 56 14.44 3.63 -4.43
C VAL A 56 15.63 3.41 -3.51
N LEU A 57 15.37 2.92 -2.31
CA LEU A 57 16.40 2.58 -1.34
C LEU A 57 16.93 1.15 -1.60
N GLN A 58 18.26 1.00 -1.70
CA GLN A 58 18.91 -0.29 -1.84
C GLN A 58 20.14 -0.34 -0.93
N GLY A 59 20.09 -1.18 0.10
CA GLY A 59 21.12 -1.19 1.14
C GLY A 59 21.05 0.08 1.97
N ASP A 60 22.15 0.82 2.05
CA ASP A 60 22.31 2.08 2.79
C ASP A 60 22.24 3.34 1.89
N ALA A 61 21.90 3.18 0.61
CA ALA A 61 21.91 4.26 -0.37
C ALA A 61 20.64 4.33 -1.22
N VAL A 62 20.28 5.56 -1.61
CA VAL A 62 19.28 5.81 -2.65
C VAL A 62 19.89 5.42 -3.99
N SER A 63 19.47 4.27 -4.52
CA SER A 63 19.97 3.73 -5.78
C SER A 63 19.42 4.51 -6.98
N LYS A 64 18.16 4.97 -6.90
CA LYS A 64 17.45 5.64 -7.99
C LYS A 64 16.49 6.69 -7.46
N MET A 65 16.23 7.70 -8.29
CA MET A 65 15.22 8.72 -8.06
C MET A 65 14.60 9.14 -9.40
N GLY A 66 13.28 9.36 -9.43
CA GLY A 66 12.56 9.82 -10.62
C GLY A 66 11.06 9.56 -10.51
N ALA A 67 10.27 10.03 -11.48
CA ALA A 67 8.85 9.72 -11.51
C ALA A 67 8.62 8.22 -11.78
N HIS A 68 7.49 7.66 -11.32
CA HIS A 68 7.14 6.25 -11.54
C HIS A 68 7.35 5.81 -13.00
N ASN A 69 6.80 6.58 -13.94
CA ASN A 69 6.88 6.29 -15.38
C ASN A 69 8.33 6.30 -15.90
N GLU A 70 9.17 7.20 -15.41
CA GLU A 70 10.58 7.29 -15.80
C GLU A 70 11.40 6.12 -15.26
N LEU A 71 11.07 5.65 -14.05
CA LEU A 71 11.72 4.49 -13.46
C LEU A 71 11.31 3.19 -14.16
N MET A 72 10.03 3.04 -14.54
CA MET A 72 9.54 1.91 -15.33
C MET A 72 10.14 1.85 -16.74
N ALA A 73 10.38 3.00 -17.37
CA ALA A 73 10.94 3.07 -18.73
C ALA A 73 12.39 2.57 -18.86
N LYS A 74 13.08 2.30 -17.73
CA LYS A 74 14.47 1.79 -17.73
C LYS A 74 14.60 0.34 -18.20
N GLY A 75 13.49 -0.35 -18.35
CA GLY A 75 13.41 -1.69 -18.94
C GLY A 75 13.35 -2.81 -17.92
N GLU A 76 13.02 -3.99 -18.44
CA GLU A 76 12.94 -5.23 -17.67
C GLU A 76 14.28 -5.48 -16.97
N ASN A 77 14.21 -5.95 -15.72
CA ASN A 77 15.34 -6.31 -14.85
C ASN A 77 15.95 -5.16 -14.01
N ASP A 78 15.38 -3.95 -14.09
CA ASP A 78 15.73 -2.83 -13.21
C ASP A 78 15.39 -3.13 -11.73
N THR A 79 16.11 -2.54 -10.78
CA THR A 79 15.81 -2.69 -9.34
C THR A 79 14.40 -2.25 -9.02
N TYR A 80 13.96 -1.12 -9.60
CA TYR A 80 12.61 -0.61 -9.36
C TYR A 80 11.55 -1.56 -9.93
N ASP A 81 11.72 -1.94 -11.20
CA ASP A 81 10.84 -2.87 -11.91
C ASP A 81 10.65 -4.18 -11.14
N LYS A 82 11.73 -4.76 -10.61
CA LYS A 82 11.68 -5.97 -9.77
C LYS A 82 10.87 -5.78 -8.49
N LEU A 83 11.04 -4.66 -7.79
CA LEU A 83 10.31 -4.38 -6.56
C LEU A 83 8.81 -4.25 -6.82
N ILE A 84 8.44 -3.58 -7.91
CA ILE A 84 7.04 -3.44 -8.33
C ILE A 84 6.44 -4.82 -8.66
N HIS A 85 7.12 -5.63 -9.46
CA HIS A 85 6.65 -6.99 -9.79
C HIS A 85 6.48 -7.87 -8.53
N MET A 86 7.43 -7.81 -7.59
CA MET A 86 7.33 -8.55 -6.32
C MET A 86 6.13 -8.09 -5.49
N GLN A 87 5.86 -6.78 -5.49
CA GLN A 87 4.77 -6.19 -4.75
C GLN A 87 3.41 -6.55 -5.37
N GLU A 88 3.28 -6.49 -6.70
CA GLU A 88 2.07 -6.92 -7.42
C GLU A 88 1.74 -8.39 -7.14
N GLN A 89 2.75 -9.27 -7.16
CA GLN A 89 2.59 -10.68 -6.81
C GLN A 89 2.17 -10.88 -5.35
N ALA A 90 2.74 -10.10 -4.42
CA ALA A 90 2.37 -10.16 -3.01
C ALA A 90 0.92 -9.72 -2.76
N GLN A 91 0.48 -8.64 -3.44
CA GLN A 91 -0.90 -8.16 -3.38
C GLN A 91 -1.88 -9.15 -4.00
N GLU A 92 -1.55 -9.74 -5.15
CA GLU A 92 -2.38 -10.78 -5.77
C GLU A 92 -2.53 -12.00 -4.86
N ALA A 93 -1.43 -12.47 -4.26
CA ALA A 93 -1.46 -13.58 -3.30
C ALA A 93 -2.30 -13.26 -2.06
N ALA A 94 -2.22 -12.04 -1.53
CA ALA A 94 -3.04 -11.58 -0.42
C ALA A 94 -4.53 -11.56 -0.79
N LEU A 95 -4.87 -11.06 -1.98
CA LEU A 95 -6.23 -11.02 -2.49
C LEU A 95 -6.82 -12.42 -2.67
N VAL A 96 -6.06 -13.34 -3.28
CA VAL A 96 -6.48 -14.75 -3.44
C VAL A 96 -6.72 -15.43 -2.09
N ASN A 97 -5.89 -15.13 -1.09
CA ASN A 97 -6.07 -15.65 0.27
C ASN A 97 -7.29 -15.08 0.98
N ALA A 98 -7.58 -13.78 0.81
CA ALA A 98 -8.76 -13.14 1.40
C ALA A 98 -10.06 -13.78 0.87
N HIS A 99 -10.15 -14.02 -0.44
CA HIS A 99 -11.30 -14.68 -1.06
C HIS A 99 -11.51 -16.12 -0.55
N ARG A 100 -10.43 -16.87 -0.29
CA ARG A 100 -10.53 -18.23 0.27
C ARG A 100 -11.02 -18.23 1.71
N ARG A 101 -10.74 -17.18 2.50
CA ARG A 101 -11.19 -17.06 3.89
C ARG A 101 -12.67 -16.68 3.99
N SER A 102 -13.16 -15.82 3.10
CA SER A 102 -14.60 -15.47 3.07
C SER A 102 -15.48 -16.61 2.55
N ALA A 103 -14.96 -17.42 1.63
CA ALA A 103 -15.68 -18.59 1.10
C ALA A 103 -15.76 -19.77 2.07
N ARG A 104 -15.17 -19.70 3.27
CA ARG A 104 -15.29 -20.76 4.28
C ARG A 104 -16.67 -20.65 4.92
N PRO A 105 -17.62 -21.57 4.65
CA PRO A 105 -18.89 -21.55 5.35
C PRO A 105 -18.60 -21.66 6.83
N SER A 106 -19.12 -20.70 7.60
CA SER A 106 -19.12 -20.79 9.05
C SER A 106 -19.80 -22.11 9.39
N SER A 107 -18.99 -23.09 9.77
CA SER A 107 -19.46 -24.25 10.50
C SER A 107 -19.95 -23.72 11.84
N THR A 108 -21.16 -23.17 11.80
CA THR A 108 -21.97 -22.87 12.97
C THR A 108 -22.22 -24.22 13.61
N ARG A 109 -21.33 -24.51 14.55
CA ARG A 109 -21.46 -25.44 15.65
C ARG A 109 -22.93 -25.70 15.95
N ASN A 110 -23.46 -26.81 15.44
CA ASN A 110 -24.84 -27.21 15.66
C ASN A 110 -24.95 -27.71 17.11
N SER A 111 -25.01 -26.78 18.06
CA SER A 111 -25.27 -27.03 19.47
C SER A 111 -26.78 -27.01 19.70
N VAL A 112 -27.47 -28.07 19.30
CA VAL A 112 -28.84 -28.29 19.80
C VAL A 112 -28.71 -29.06 21.10
N ALA A 113 -28.44 -28.31 22.16
CA ALA A 113 -28.77 -28.73 23.50
C ALA A 113 -30.30 -28.74 23.62
N ARG A 114 -30.89 -29.88 23.96
CA ARG A 114 -32.20 -29.93 24.61
C ARG A 114 -32.11 -30.86 25.81
N PRO A 115 -32.01 -30.32 27.03
CA PRO A 115 -32.25 -31.09 28.24
C PRO A 115 -33.76 -31.23 28.44
N SER A 116 -34.25 -32.45 28.61
CA SER A 116 -35.51 -32.79 29.29
C SER A 116 -35.42 -34.22 29.80
#